data_AF-A0A7S2NI37-F1
#
_entry.id   AF-A0A7S2NI37-F1
#
_cell.length_a   1.000
_cell.length_b   1.000
_cell.length_c   1.000
_cell.angle_alpha   90.00
_cell.angle_beta   90.00
_cell.angle_gamma   90.00
#
_symmetry.space_group_name_H-M   'P 1'
#
loop_
_entity.id
_entity.type
_entity.pdbx_description
1 polymer ?
#
loop_
_entity_poly.entity_id
_entity_poly.type
_entity_poly.pdbx_seq_one_letter_code
_entity_poly.pdbx_strand_id
1 'polypeptide(L)'
;DSYVLQIPGLAAKEFRKIEKRSDWDRSKRFYSDYPRDAKAVVDQIELDIHKRTMASLYAHGLNKFQVQKKMEEMGKAKKAKLERDTRMQGCPKGYQAVVGDGKGSDQFGRMDGNKQDTMDLCMQDCEKHHPHCLSFEWSPNSKTCNLNRVAEPFKNENFLDFVFCKKTGAH
;
A
#
# COMPACT_ATOMS: atom_id res chain seq x y z
N ASP A 1 8.67 -2.98 17.35
CA ASP A 1 7.59 -1.97 17.44
C ASP A 1 7.22 -1.26 16.14
N SER A 2 7.22 -1.91 14.97
CA SER A 2 6.86 -1.21 13.70
C SER A 2 5.81 -1.90 12.82
N TYR A 3 5.40 -3.15 13.10
CA TYR A 3 4.35 -3.82 12.29
C TYR A 3 2.91 -3.54 12.75
N VAL A 4 2.73 -3.05 13.97
CA VAL A 4 1.41 -2.94 14.62
C VAL A 4 0.62 -1.68 14.18
N LEU A 5 1.26 -0.72 13.51
CA LEU A 5 0.64 0.56 13.13
C LEU A 5 0.04 0.59 11.71
N GLN A 6 0.10 -0.51 10.96
CA GLN A 6 -0.19 -0.49 9.52
C GLN A 6 -1.29 -1.46 9.08
N ILE A 7 -2.32 -1.66 9.92
CA ILE A 7 -3.59 -2.21 9.43
C ILE A 7 -4.20 -1.15 8.49
N PRO A 8 -4.36 -1.40 7.17
CA PRO A 8 -4.91 -0.41 6.25
C PRO A 8 -6.30 0.03 6.74
N GLY A 9 -6.54 1.34 6.76
CA GLY A 9 -7.63 2.03 7.47
C GLY A 9 -9.09 1.61 7.16
N LEU A 10 -9.32 0.61 6.32
CA LEU A 10 -10.61 -0.04 6.11
C LEU A 10 -10.85 -1.19 7.11
N ALA A 11 -9.82 -1.99 7.41
CA ALA A 11 -9.91 -3.07 8.38
C ALA A 11 -10.17 -2.53 9.80
N ALA A 12 -9.46 -1.46 10.21
CA ALA A 12 -9.60 -0.91 11.56
C ALA A 12 -11.02 -0.40 11.92
N LYS A 13 -11.83 0.04 10.94
CA LYS A 13 -13.21 0.51 11.21
C LYS A 13 -14.22 -0.63 11.31
N GLU A 14 -14.07 -1.70 10.53
CA GLU A 14 -14.96 -2.87 10.61
C GLU A 14 -14.58 -3.80 11.77
N PHE A 15 -13.28 -3.98 12.08
CA PHE A 15 -12.85 -4.74 13.26
C PHE A 15 -13.36 -4.13 14.58
N ARG A 16 -13.42 -2.79 14.66
CA ARG A 16 -14.01 -2.08 15.82
C ARG A 16 -15.48 -2.36 16.06
N LYS A 17 -16.22 -2.86 15.07
CA LYS A 17 -17.63 -3.25 15.22
C LYS A 17 -17.80 -4.67 15.73
N ILE A 18 -16.75 -5.49 15.67
CA ILE A 18 -16.80 -6.94 15.91
C ILE A 18 -16.17 -7.30 17.27
N GLU A 19 -15.14 -6.59 17.72
CA GLU A 19 -14.39 -6.95 18.94
C GLU A 19 -14.50 -5.90 20.06
N LYS A 20 -14.64 -6.39 21.31
CA LYS A 20 -14.52 -5.55 22.51
C LYS A 20 -13.09 -5.01 22.58
N ARG A 21 -12.92 -3.81 23.15
CA ARG A 21 -11.63 -3.08 23.21
C ARG A 21 -10.45 -3.90 23.79
N SER A 22 -10.73 -4.92 24.59
CA SER A 22 -9.77 -5.87 25.18
C SER A 22 -9.22 -6.93 24.20
N ASP A 23 -9.91 -7.18 23.10
CA ASP A 23 -9.51 -8.19 22.09
C ASP A 23 -8.59 -7.58 21.01
N TRP A 24 -8.61 -6.25 20.87
CA TRP A 24 -7.76 -5.51 19.92
C TRP A 24 -6.26 -5.79 20.10
N ASP A 25 -5.78 -5.85 21.35
CA ASP A 25 -4.37 -6.13 21.62
C ASP A 25 -4.00 -7.61 21.42
N ARG A 26 -4.98 -8.53 21.53
CA ARG A 26 -4.81 -9.94 21.19
C ARG A 26 -4.78 -10.13 19.68
N SER A 27 -5.68 -9.48 18.94
CA SER A 27 -5.73 -9.48 17.49
C SER A 27 -4.46 -8.86 16.88
N LYS A 28 -3.92 -7.78 17.45
CA LYS A 28 -2.60 -7.24 17.06
C LYS A 28 -1.47 -8.26 17.21
N ARG A 29 -1.43 -9.02 18.31
CA ARG A 29 -0.41 -10.06 18.51
C ARG A 29 -0.57 -11.18 17.48
N PHE A 30 -1.80 -11.64 17.27
CA PHE A 30 -2.10 -12.62 16.22
C PHE A 30 -1.61 -12.15 14.83
N TYR A 31 -1.84 -10.89 14.46
CA TYR A 31 -1.37 -10.34 13.19
C TYR A 31 0.16 -10.21 13.09
N SER A 32 0.85 -10.03 14.21
CA SER A 32 2.32 -9.99 14.26
C SER A 32 2.92 -11.40 14.19
N ASP A 33 2.30 -12.37 14.86
CA ASP A 33 2.84 -13.73 15.01
C ASP A 33 2.49 -14.61 13.79
N TYR A 34 1.40 -14.30 13.09
CA TYR A 34 0.86 -15.09 11.96
C TYR A 34 0.54 -14.22 10.73
N PRO A 35 1.55 -13.63 10.05
CA PRO A 35 1.32 -12.68 8.95
C PRO A 35 0.62 -13.28 7.73
N ARG A 36 0.77 -14.60 7.47
CA ARG A 36 0.05 -15.27 6.37
C ARG A 36 -1.44 -15.44 6.69
N ASP A 37 -1.76 -15.85 7.91
CA ASP A 37 -3.14 -16.04 8.36
C ASP A 37 -3.84 -14.67 8.50
N ALA A 38 -3.12 -13.66 8.98
CA ALA A 38 -3.53 -12.26 8.97
C ALA A 38 -3.99 -11.80 7.57
N LYS A 39 -3.16 -12.06 6.57
CA LYS A 39 -3.47 -11.70 5.18
C LYS A 39 -4.70 -12.44 4.68
N ALA A 40 -4.81 -13.74 4.92
CA ALA A 40 -5.96 -14.54 4.51
C ALA A 40 -7.28 -14.01 5.13
N VAL A 41 -7.25 -13.59 6.39
CA VAL A 41 -8.41 -12.98 7.07
C VAL A 41 -8.77 -11.63 6.42
N VAL A 42 -7.77 -10.78 6.13
CA VAL A 42 -8.01 -9.49 5.45
C VAL A 42 -8.60 -9.71 4.06
N ASP A 43 -8.04 -10.63 3.27
CA ASP A 43 -8.54 -10.98 1.95
C ASP A 43 -10.00 -11.45 2.00
N GLN A 44 -10.35 -12.28 3.00
CA GLN A 44 -11.73 -12.75 3.19
C GLN A 44 -12.69 -11.60 3.56
N ILE A 45 -12.26 -10.66 4.40
CA ILE A 45 -13.07 -9.48 4.74
C ILE A 45 -13.30 -8.60 3.53
N GLU A 46 -12.28 -8.37 2.70
CA GLU A 46 -12.43 -7.59 1.48
C GLU A 46 -13.39 -8.25 0.48
N LEU A 47 -13.33 -9.59 0.34
CA LEU A 47 -14.29 -10.36 -0.46
C LEU A 47 -15.72 -10.23 0.07
N ASP A 48 -15.92 -10.28 1.38
CA ASP A 48 -17.25 -10.17 1.98
C ASP A 48 -17.82 -8.76 1.85
N ILE A 49 -17.01 -7.72 2.02
CA ILE A 49 -17.39 -6.33 1.74
C ILE A 49 -17.81 -6.19 0.27
N HIS A 50 -17.04 -6.77 -0.66
CA HIS A 50 -17.36 -6.73 -2.09
C HIS A 50 -18.73 -7.37 -2.37
N LYS A 51 -18.97 -8.60 -1.86
CA LYS A 51 -20.24 -9.31 -2.02
C LYS A 51 -21.42 -8.53 -1.43
N ARG A 52 -21.27 -7.99 -0.21
CA ARG A 52 -22.31 -7.19 0.45
C ARG A 52 -22.63 -5.91 -0.33
N THR A 53 -21.60 -5.25 -0.87
CA THR A 53 -21.78 -4.06 -1.70
C THR A 53 -22.55 -4.41 -2.98
N MET A 54 -22.18 -5.48 -3.67
CA MET A 54 -22.93 -5.94 -4.85
C MET A 54 -24.39 -6.26 -4.52
N ALA A 55 -24.64 -7.02 -3.45
CA ALA A 55 -25.99 -7.37 -3.01
C ALA A 55 -26.84 -6.12 -2.67
N SER A 56 -26.24 -5.13 -2.00
CA SER A 56 -26.89 -3.86 -1.72
C SER A 56 -27.27 -3.11 -3.01
N LEU A 57 -26.36 -3.04 -4.00
CA LEU A 57 -26.64 -2.40 -5.27
C LEU A 57 -27.80 -3.08 -6.02
N TYR A 58 -27.84 -4.42 -6.03
CA TYR A 58 -28.98 -5.16 -6.59
C TYR A 58 -30.28 -4.89 -5.82
N ALA A 59 -30.24 -4.85 -4.48
CA ALA A 59 -31.41 -4.53 -3.66
C ALA A 59 -31.94 -3.10 -3.91
N HIS A 60 -31.08 -2.19 -4.39
CA HIS A 60 -31.46 -0.86 -4.86
C HIS A 60 -31.98 -0.82 -6.32
N GLY A 61 -32.27 -1.98 -6.92
CA GLY A 61 -32.88 -2.09 -8.24
C GLY A 61 -31.92 -1.93 -9.41
N LEU A 62 -30.61 -1.94 -9.18
CA LEU A 62 -29.63 -1.91 -10.27
C LEU A 62 -29.58 -3.25 -10.99
N ASN A 63 -29.47 -3.22 -12.31
CA ASN A 63 -29.20 -4.41 -13.10
C ASN A 63 -27.69 -4.76 -13.10
N LYS A 64 -27.35 -5.94 -13.62
CA LYS A 64 -25.97 -6.47 -13.65
C LYS A 64 -24.95 -5.49 -14.26
N PHE A 65 -25.31 -4.82 -15.37
CA PHE A 65 -24.43 -3.87 -16.03
C PHE A 65 -24.18 -2.64 -15.15
N GLN A 66 -25.22 -2.10 -14.53
CA GLN A 66 -25.12 -0.95 -13.63
C GLN A 66 -24.32 -1.30 -12.37
N VAL A 67 -24.51 -2.48 -11.79
CA VAL A 67 -23.72 -2.96 -10.65
C VAL A 67 -22.25 -3.04 -11.02
N GLN A 68 -21.91 -3.69 -12.14
CA GLN A 68 -20.53 -3.83 -12.59
C GLN A 68 -19.86 -2.46 -12.76
N LYS A 69 -20.52 -1.54 -13.48
CA LYS A 69 -20.02 -0.17 -13.69
C LYS A 69 -19.79 0.55 -12.36
N LYS A 70 -20.73 0.46 -11.42
CA LYS A 70 -20.64 1.14 -10.13
C LYS A 70 -19.53 0.54 -9.25
N MET A 71 -19.35 -0.78 -9.26
CA MET A 71 -18.23 -1.44 -8.57
C MET A 71 -16.87 -1.02 -9.14
N GLU A 72 -16.76 -0.89 -10.46
CA GLU A 72 -15.54 -0.38 -11.11
C GLU A 72 -15.26 1.08 -10.76
N GLU A 73 -16.28 1.94 -10.77
CA GLU A 73 -16.17 3.34 -10.36
C GLU A 73 -15.74 3.47 -8.90
N MET A 74 -16.33 2.67 -7.99
CA MET A 74 -15.92 2.61 -6.59
C MET A 74 -14.47 2.11 -6.44
N GLY A 75 -14.06 1.13 -7.23
CA GLY A 75 -12.69 0.63 -7.26
C GLY A 75 -11.69 1.70 -7.71
N LYS A 76 -12.00 2.44 -8.79
CA LYS A 76 -11.20 3.57 -9.27
C LYS A 76 -11.11 4.68 -8.22
N ALA A 77 -12.23 5.01 -7.58
CA ALA A 77 -12.28 6.02 -6.52
C ALA A 77 -11.44 5.60 -5.30
N LYS A 78 -11.49 4.33 -4.88
CA LYS A 78 -10.64 3.78 -3.80
C LYS A 78 -9.17 3.91 -4.15
N LYS A 79 -8.76 3.53 -5.37
CA LYS A 79 -7.36 3.64 -5.84
C LYS A 79 -6.87 5.08 -5.89
N ALA A 80 -7.66 5.99 -6.46
CA ALA A 80 -7.32 7.41 -6.55
C ALA A 80 -7.23 8.06 -5.15
N LYS A 81 -8.11 7.67 -4.22
CA LYS A 81 -8.01 8.13 -2.83
C LYS A 81 -6.72 7.65 -2.18
N LEU A 82 -6.38 6.37 -2.36
CA LEU A 82 -5.16 5.79 -1.78
C LEU A 82 -3.89 6.48 -2.31
N GLU A 83 -3.80 6.71 -3.63
CA GLU A 83 -2.69 7.46 -4.24
C GLU A 83 -2.55 8.87 -3.65
N ARG A 84 -3.66 9.63 -3.54
CA ARG A 84 -3.64 10.97 -2.94
C ARG A 84 -3.18 10.94 -1.49
N ASP A 85 -3.73 10.04 -0.69
CA ASP A 85 -3.39 9.91 0.73
C ASP A 85 -1.89 9.58 0.91
N THR A 86 -1.36 8.67 0.09
CA THR A 86 0.07 8.32 0.08
C THR A 86 0.96 9.51 -0.28
N ARG A 87 0.61 10.27 -1.33
CA ARG A 87 1.38 11.47 -1.71
C ARG A 87 1.36 12.54 -0.63
N MET A 88 0.23 12.73 0.06
CA MET A 88 0.11 13.67 1.19
C MET A 88 0.93 13.21 2.41
N GLN A 89 1.00 11.91 2.67
CA GLN A 89 1.82 11.36 3.75
C GLN A 89 3.32 11.59 3.51
N GLY A 90 3.75 11.58 2.24
CA GLY A 90 5.15 11.77 1.87
C GLY A 90 6.02 10.54 2.19
N CYS A 91 7.33 10.72 2.07
CA CYS A 91 8.29 9.66 2.30
C CYS A 91 8.57 9.43 3.80
N PRO A 92 8.98 8.21 4.19
CA PRO A 92 9.45 7.91 5.53
C PRO A 92 10.61 8.82 5.97
N LYS A 93 10.79 8.94 7.28
CA LYS A 93 11.89 9.73 7.87
C LYS A 93 13.25 9.29 7.29
N GLY A 94 14.09 10.26 6.96
CA GLY A 94 15.39 10.02 6.30
C GLY A 94 15.30 9.99 4.78
N TYR A 95 14.11 10.20 4.22
CA TYR A 95 13.88 10.31 2.79
C TYR A 95 13.05 11.54 2.44
N GLN A 96 13.24 12.05 1.24
CA GLN A 96 12.51 13.16 0.66
C GLN A 96 11.73 12.69 -0.55
N ALA A 97 10.45 13.06 -0.61
CA ALA A 97 9.62 12.87 -1.79
C ALA A 97 10.06 13.84 -2.89
N VAL A 98 10.31 13.31 -4.08
CA VAL A 98 10.58 14.11 -5.28
C VAL A 98 9.67 13.65 -6.41
N VAL A 99 9.34 14.58 -7.31
CA VAL A 99 8.60 14.23 -8.53
C VAL A 99 9.58 13.58 -9.51
N GLY A 100 9.29 12.36 -9.92
CA GLY A 100 10.09 11.66 -10.90
C GLY A 100 9.87 10.15 -10.95
N ASP A 101 10.58 9.53 -11.89
CA ASP A 101 10.56 8.11 -12.21
C ASP A 101 12.00 7.60 -12.30
N GLY A 102 12.27 6.47 -11.67
CA GLY A 102 13.55 5.79 -11.73
C GLY A 102 13.84 5.18 -13.11
N LYS A 103 15.10 4.85 -13.38
CA LYS A 103 15.43 4.13 -14.61
C LYS A 103 15.14 2.64 -14.43
N GLY A 104 14.13 2.17 -15.17
CA GLY A 104 13.74 0.76 -15.18
C GLY A 104 12.93 0.38 -13.94
N SER A 105 12.87 -0.91 -13.63
CA SER A 105 12.28 -1.43 -12.39
C SER A 105 13.33 -1.55 -11.29
N ASP A 106 13.06 -2.33 -10.25
CA ASP A 106 13.99 -2.63 -9.16
C ASP A 106 15.42 -2.99 -9.66
N GLN A 107 16.40 -2.17 -9.25
CA GLN A 107 17.81 -2.28 -9.66
C GLN A 107 18.61 -3.32 -8.84
N PHE A 108 17.89 -4.15 -8.10
CA PHE A 108 18.42 -5.25 -7.28
C PHE A 108 17.91 -6.62 -7.79
N GLY A 109 17.40 -6.66 -9.03
CA GLY A 109 17.14 -7.90 -9.76
C GLY A 109 15.77 -8.51 -9.51
N ARG A 110 14.85 -7.78 -8.85
CA ARG A 110 13.51 -8.30 -8.53
C ARG A 110 12.43 -7.86 -9.50
N MET A 111 12.75 -7.02 -10.48
CA MET A 111 11.80 -6.46 -11.44
C MET A 111 10.59 -5.83 -10.70
N ASP A 112 9.36 -6.27 -10.97
CA ASP A 112 8.13 -5.86 -10.30
C ASP A 112 7.72 -6.79 -9.13
N GLY A 113 8.57 -7.78 -8.82
CA GLY A 113 8.34 -8.82 -7.82
C GLY A 113 8.60 -8.40 -6.37
N ASN A 114 9.24 -7.25 -6.13
CA ASN A 114 9.40 -6.72 -4.77
C ASN A 114 8.09 -6.07 -4.31
N LYS A 115 7.29 -6.81 -3.55
CA LYS A 115 6.00 -6.36 -3.02
C LYS A 115 6.12 -6.01 -1.54
N GLN A 116 5.74 -4.77 -1.21
CA GLN A 116 5.77 -4.23 0.14
C GLN A 116 4.41 -3.60 0.48
N ASP A 117 3.79 -4.03 1.57
CA ASP A 117 2.45 -3.57 1.95
C ASP A 117 2.39 -2.07 2.23
N THR A 118 3.51 -1.49 2.67
CA THR A 118 3.67 -0.09 3.01
C THR A 118 4.99 0.49 2.50
N MET A 119 5.01 1.81 2.37
CA MET A 119 6.20 2.57 1.98
C MET A 119 7.34 2.42 2.99
N ASP A 120 7.04 2.29 4.30
CA ASP A 120 8.06 2.08 5.33
C ASP A 120 8.79 0.75 5.18
N LEU A 121 8.09 -0.31 4.75
CA LEU A 121 8.72 -1.60 4.49
C LEU A 121 9.63 -1.54 3.25
N CYS A 122 9.25 -0.76 2.23
CA CYS A 122 10.09 -0.50 1.07
C CYS A 122 11.36 0.29 1.45
N MET A 123 11.21 1.31 2.32
CA MET A 123 12.36 2.02 2.89
C MET A 123 13.28 1.08 3.67
N GLN A 124 12.72 0.22 4.55
CA GLN A 124 13.52 -0.74 5.32
C GLN A 124 14.27 -1.72 4.41
N ASP A 125 13.67 -2.14 3.30
CA ASP A 125 14.37 -2.95 2.29
C ASP A 125 15.54 -2.19 1.66
N CYS A 126 15.34 -0.92 1.31
CA CYS A 126 16.42 -0.05 0.83
C CYS A 126 17.56 0.08 1.85
N GLU A 127 17.26 0.26 3.14
CA GLU A 127 18.28 0.37 4.18
C GLU A 127 19.11 -0.91 4.36
N LYS A 128 18.52 -2.11 4.16
CA LYS A 128 19.27 -3.37 4.17
C LYS A 128 20.32 -3.45 3.06
N HIS A 129 20.14 -2.68 1.99
CA HIS A 129 21.06 -2.62 0.86
C HIS A 129 22.03 -1.42 0.93
N HIS A 130 22.17 -0.78 2.10
CA HIS A 130 23.17 0.27 2.31
C HIS A 130 24.61 -0.25 2.06
N PRO A 131 25.50 0.54 1.42
CA PRO A 131 25.31 1.91 0.93
C PRO A 131 24.75 2.00 -0.50
N HIS A 132 24.42 0.87 -1.13
CA HIS A 132 24.11 0.81 -2.56
C HIS A 132 22.71 1.27 -2.94
N CYS A 133 21.74 1.24 -2.01
CA CYS A 133 20.41 1.80 -2.27
C CYS A 133 20.34 3.26 -1.83
N LEU A 134 20.08 4.15 -2.78
CA LEU A 134 20.09 5.61 -2.58
C LEU A 134 18.70 6.24 -2.69
N SER A 135 17.77 5.53 -3.34
CA SER A 135 16.36 5.91 -3.40
C SER A 135 15.49 4.68 -3.63
N PHE A 136 14.18 4.84 -3.51
CA PHE A 136 13.21 3.82 -3.87
C PHE A 136 11.94 4.47 -4.41
N GLU A 137 11.13 3.69 -5.11
CA GLU A 137 9.81 4.07 -5.58
C GLU A 137 8.78 3.08 -5.06
N TRP A 138 7.66 3.58 -4.56
CA TRP A 138 6.58 2.71 -4.06
C TRP A 138 5.23 3.10 -4.63
N SER A 139 4.50 2.10 -5.14
CA SER A 139 3.13 2.25 -5.66
C SER A 139 2.12 1.74 -4.63
N PRO A 140 1.23 2.59 -4.10
CA PRO A 140 0.27 2.17 -3.12
C PRO A 140 -0.79 1.22 -3.66
N ASN A 141 -1.14 1.32 -4.95
CA ASN A 141 -2.16 0.46 -5.56
C ASN A 141 -1.63 -0.92 -5.94
N SER A 142 -0.37 -1.01 -6.40
CA SER A 142 0.23 -2.28 -6.83
C SER A 142 1.13 -2.94 -5.79
N LYS A 143 1.42 -2.22 -4.70
CA LYS A 143 2.37 -2.59 -3.63
C LYS A 143 3.79 -2.83 -4.13
N THR A 144 4.10 -2.45 -5.36
CA THR A 144 5.43 -2.61 -5.94
C THR A 144 6.40 -1.62 -5.30
N CYS A 145 7.57 -2.13 -4.94
CA CYS A 145 8.71 -1.39 -4.39
C CYS A 145 9.90 -1.54 -5.34
N ASN A 146 10.28 -0.48 -6.05
CA ASN A 146 11.48 -0.49 -6.88
C ASN A 146 12.62 0.16 -6.10
N LEU A 147 13.68 -0.59 -5.80
CA LEU A 147 14.88 -0.01 -5.21
C LEU A 147 15.82 0.53 -6.28
N ASN A 148 16.43 1.68 -6.00
CA ASN A 148 17.27 2.40 -6.93
C ASN A 148 18.67 2.65 -6.35
N ARG A 149 19.70 2.45 -7.18
CA ARG A 149 21.11 2.69 -6.88
C ARG A 149 21.54 4.14 -7.13
N VAL A 150 20.63 4.97 -7.63
CA VAL A 150 20.81 6.40 -7.88
C VAL A 150 19.93 7.20 -6.93
N ALA A 151 20.38 8.39 -6.51
CA ALA A 151 19.62 9.24 -5.60
C ALA A 151 18.54 10.07 -6.33
N GLU A 152 18.82 10.52 -7.54
CA GLU A 152 17.92 11.37 -8.31
C GLU A 152 17.13 10.55 -9.35
N PRO A 153 15.89 10.97 -9.66
CA PRO A 153 15.07 10.31 -10.67
C PRO A 153 15.64 10.50 -12.08
N PHE A 154 15.32 9.57 -12.97
CA PHE A 154 15.71 9.63 -14.39
C PHE A 154 14.80 10.57 -15.19
N LYS A 155 13.52 10.64 -14.84
CA LYS A 155 12.55 11.59 -15.42
C LYS A 155 12.02 12.55 -14.38
N ASN A 156 11.51 13.69 -14.83
CA ASN A 156 10.89 14.74 -14.01
C ASN A 156 9.36 14.59 -13.86
N GLU A 157 8.82 13.41 -14.14
CA GLU A 157 7.42 13.06 -13.99
C GLU A 157 7.29 11.73 -13.26
N ASN A 158 6.27 11.58 -12.42
CA ASN A 158 6.01 10.30 -11.75
C ASN A 158 5.50 9.27 -12.76
N PHE A 159 5.94 8.02 -12.62
CA PHE A 159 5.31 6.91 -13.33
C PHE A 159 4.06 6.44 -12.56
N LEU A 160 2.88 6.55 -13.17
CA LEU A 160 1.60 6.13 -12.59
C LEU A 160 1.39 6.71 -11.17
N ASP A 161 1.13 5.83 -10.20
CA ASP A 161 0.89 6.15 -8.80
C ASP A 161 2.14 5.99 -7.92
N PHE A 162 3.31 5.74 -8.51
CA PHE A 162 4.55 5.62 -7.75
C PHE A 162 4.93 6.95 -7.10
N VAL A 163 5.48 6.84 -5.89
CA VAL A 163 6.11 7.94 -5.16
C VAL A 163 7.60 7.65 -5.07
N PHE A 164 8.41 8.56 -5.61
CA PHE A 164 9.87 8.47 -5.56
C PHE A 164 10.39 9.10 -4.27
N CYS A 165 11.14 8.31 -3.50
CA CYS A 165 11.73 8.69 -2.22
C CYS A 165 13.26 8.58 -2.30
N LYS A 166 13.95 9.72 -2.23
CA LYS A 166 15.42 9.75 -2.18
C LYS A 166 15.94 9.91 -0.76
N LYS A 167 17.07 9.29 -0.41
CA LYS A 167 17.67 9.46 0.92
C LYS A 167 18.06 10.93 1.15
N THR A 168 17.76 11.45 2.33
CA THR A 168 18.23 12.76 2.79
C THR A 168 19.53 12.58 3.57
N GLY A 169 20.65 13.03 3.01
CA GLY A 169 21.94 13.05 3.72
C GLY A 169 22.95 11.96 3.31
N ALA A 170 23.21 11.81 2.00
CA ALA A 170 24.43 11.18 1.53
C ALA A 170 25.54 12.24 1.35
N HIS A 171 26.18 12.60 2.45
CA HIS A 171 27.55 13.14 2.45
C HIS A 171 28.39 12.30 3.39
#